data_AF-A0A5A5R6Q2-F1
#
_entry.id   AF-A0A5A5R6Q2-F1
#
_cell.length_a   1.000
_cell.length_b   1.000
_cell.length_c   1.000
_cell.angle_alpha   90.00
_cell.angle_beta   90.00
_cell.angle_gamma   90.00
#
_symmetry.space_group_name_H-M   'P 1'
#
loop_
_entity.id
_entity.type
_entity.pdbx_description
1 polymer ?
#
loop_
_entity_poly.entity_id
_entity_poly.type
_entity_poly.pdbx_seq_one_letter_code
_entity_poly.pdbx_strand_id
1 'polypeptide(L)' 'MRRQLAKLLASLKQHWTLLVVSHDAGELLPIADRHWKIEQGHLREL' A
#
# COMPACT_ATOMS: atom_id res chain seq x y z
N MET A 1 -9.05 2.74 -13.70
CA MET A 1 -8.98 3.81 -12.67
C MET A 1 -7.91 3.57 -11.60
N ARG A 2 -7.60 2.32 -11.19
CA ARG A 2 -6.67 2.02 -10.08
C ARG A 2 -5.20 2.46 -10.32
N ARG A 3 -4.67 2.37 -11.55
CA ARG A 3 -3.33 2.86 -11.93
C ARG A 3 -3.05 4.34 -11.61
N GLN A 4 -4.06 5.20 -11.62
CA GLN A 4 -3.88 6.63 -11.29
C GLN A 4 -3.63 6.83 -9.79
N LEU A 5 -4.27 6.02 -8.94
CA LEU A 5 -4.09 6.07 -7.50
C LEU A 5 -2.66 5.67 -7.10
N ALA A 6 -2.12 4.59 -7.68
CA ALA A 6 -0.74 4.18 -7.41
C ALA A 6 0.27 5.29 -7.78
N LYS A 7 0.08 5.96 -8.92
CA LYS A 7 0.92 7.10 -9.31
C LYS A 7 0.82 8.28 -8.34
N LEU A 8 -0.39 8.61 -7.89
CA LEU A 8 -0.62 9.68 -6.92
C LEU A 8 0.06 9.36 -5.58
N LEU A 9 -0.17 8.14 -5.05
CA LEU A 9 0.42 7.70 -3.79
C LEU A 9 1.96 7.66 -3.86
N ALA A 10 2.53 7.26 -5.00
CA ALA A 10 3.97 7.29 -5.21
C ALA A 10 4.54 8.72 -5.12
N SER A 11 3.84 9.71 -5.71
CA SER A 11 4.24 11.12 -5.62
C SER A 11 4.14 11.66 -4.19
N LEU A 12 3.06 11.33 -3.47
CA LEU A 12 2.86 11.74 -2.08
C LEU A 12 3.91 11.11 -1.15
N LYS A 13 4.24 9.83 -1.36
CA LYS A 13 5.23 9.10 -0.57
C LYS A 13 6.63 9.72 -0.61
N GLN A 14 6.97 10.48 -1.65
CA GLN A 14 8.25 11.20 -1.73
C GLN A 14 8.43 12.21 -0.59
N HIS A 15 7.33 12.70 -0.02
CA HIS A 15 7.34 13.76 1.00
C HIS A 15 6.67 13.34 2.31
N TRP A 16 5.86 12.27 2.31
CA TRP A 16 5.04 11.85 3.45
C TRP A 16 5.16 10.35 3.71
N THR A 17 5.02 9.95 4.97
CA THR A 17 4.79 8.54 5.32
C THR A 17 3.31 8.21 5.12
N LEU A 18 3.03 7.16 4.34
CA LEU A 18 1.66 6.76 4.00
C LEU A 18 1.36 5.37 4.57
N LEU A 19 0.22 5.23 5.25
CA LEU A 19 -0.36 3.95 5.62
C LEU A 19 -1.63 3.73 4.80
N VAL A 20 -1.65 2.69 3.98
CA VAL A 20 -2.78 2.37 3.10
C VAL A 20 -3.37 1.03 3.48
N VAL A 21 -4.67 1.00 3.76
CA VAL A 21 -5.43 -0.23 4.02
C VAL A 21 -6.31 -0.50 2.81
N SER A 22 -6.10 -1.63 2.15
CA SER A 22 -6.86 -2.07 0.98
C SER A 22 -7.16 -3.56 1.07
N HIS A 23 -8.32 -3.98 0.54
CA HIS A 23 -8.66 -5.40 0.35
C HIS A 23 -7.93 -6.02 -0.86
N ASP A 24 -7.51 -5.18 -1.80
CA ASP A 24 -6.72 -5.55 -2.99
C ASP A 24 -5.58 -4.54 -3.12
N ALA A 25 -4.42 -4.89 -2.56
CA ALA A 25 -3.23 -4.03 -2.55
C ALA A 25 -2.28 -4.32 -3.73
N GLY A 26 -2.66 -5.19 -4.68
CA GLY A 26 -1.75 -5.72 -5.71
C GLY A 26 -1.06 -4.62 -6.53
N GLU A 27 -1.78 -3.56 -6.88
CA GLU A 27 -1.21 -2.42 -7.64
C GLU A 27 -0.31 -1.49 -6.82
N LEU A 28 -0.38 -1.58 -5.48
CA LEU A 28 0.42 -0.77 -4.57
C LEU A 28 1.71 -1.49 -4.13
N LEU A 29 1.78 -2.81 -4.27
CA LEU A 29 2.96 -3.61 -3.92
C LEU A 29 4.26 -3.05 -4.54
N PRO A 30 4.31 -2.62 -5.82
CA PRO A 30 5.54 -2.11 -6.41
C PRO A 30 6.06 -0.81 -5.78
N ILE A 31 5.20 -0.07 -5.05
CA ILE A 31 5.55 1.21 -4.43
C ILE A 31 5.56 1.14 -2.90
N ALA A 32 5.23 -0.01 -2.29
CA ALA A 32 5.19 -0.18 -0.85
C ALA A 32 6.60 -0.38 -0.29
N ASP A 33 6.95 0.30 0.81
CA ASP A 33 8.20 -0.01 1.53
C ASP A 33 8.05 -1.29 2.34
N ARG A 34 6.85 -1.49 2.89
CA ARG A 34 6.46 -2.65 3.68
C ARG A 34 5.01 -2.97 3.38
N HIS A 35 4.67 -4.25 3.41
CA HIS A 35 3.28 -4.69 3.26
C HIS A 35 2.97 -5.81 4.22
N TRP A 36 1.78 -5.72 4.82
CA TRP A 36 1.26 -6.71 5.74
C TRP A 36 -0.10 -7.18 5.30
N LYS A 37 -0.42 -8.40 5.69
CA LYS A 37 -1.75 -8.95 5.62
C LYS A 37 -2.32 -9.05 7.02
N ILE A 38 -3.53 -8.54 7.20
CA ILE A 38 -4.29 -8.72 8.43
C ILE A 38 -5.07 -10.03 8.30
N GLU A 39 -4.72 -11.02 9.11
CA GLU A 39 -5.39 -12.31 9.17
C GLU A 39 -5.84 -12.57 10.61
N GLN A 40 -7.16 -12.70 10.82
CA GLN A 40 -7.73 -13.01 12.13
C GLN A 40 -7.27 -12.07 13.27
N GLY A 41 -7.10 -10.77 12.97
CA GLY A 41 -6.64 -9.77 13.95
C GLY A 41 -5.12 -9.69 14.12
N HIS A 42 -4.35 -10.49 13.39
CA HIS A 42 -2.89 -10.44 13.40
C HIS A 42 -2.33 -9.85 12.11
N LEU A 43 -1.32 -8.98 12.24
CA LEU A 43 -0.53 -8.50 11.11
C LEU A 43 0.58 -9.50 10.80
N ARG A 44 0.65 -9.95 9.55
CA ARG A 44 1.73 -10.80 9.01
C ARG A 44 2.45 -10.06 7.91
N GLU A 45 3.77 -9.96 8.00
CA GLU A 45 4.60 -9.42 6.92
C GLU A 45 4.70 -10.47 5.82
N LEU A 46 4.53 -10.03 4.57
CA LEU A 46 4.62 -10.89 3.37
C LEU A 46 5.92 -10.61 2.62
#